data_AF-A0A919YUU9-F1
#
_entry.id   AF-A0A919YUU9-F1
#
_cell.length_a   1.000
_cell.length_b   1.000
_cell.length_c   1.000
_cell.angle_alpha   90.00
_cell.angle_beta   90.00
_cell.angle_gamma   90.00
#
_symmetry.space_group_name_H-M   'P 1'
#
loop_
_entity.id
_entity.type
_entity.pdbx_description
1 polymer ?
#
loop_
_entity_poly.entity_id
_entity_poly.type
_entity_poly.pdbx_seq_one_letter_code
_entity_poly.pdbx_strand_id
1 'polypeptide(L)'
;MGKPFLLQFIIIMFVLTSCASSTLDGENGADLTYEPLNRQRAEVTEGDFVYRLVTEKPEYREGEPVILYAELEYVGDKEEVTIYHAASPFYFPMTEKTRGYSIEYNMPQPLISTTLKRGEPIREDYSKSGGYSQEDDPQYIAFIKKLWDSGFPAGYYVVGGVAEFWIELDKVGQENEEYRIKAEIDFRVVE
;
A
#
# COMPACT_ATOMS: atom_id res chain seq x y z
N MET A 1 14.21 -40.72 -70.33
CA MET A 1 13.19 -40.08 -71.19
C MET A 1 11.82 -40.46 -70.60
N GLY A 2 11.04 -39.49 -70.11
CA GLY A 2 9.69 -39.64 -69.48
C GLY A 2 9.72 -39.94 -67.96
N LYS A 3 9.55 -38.95 -67.04
CA LYS A 3 8.32 -38.32 -66.47
C LYS A 3 7.55 -39.24 -65.48
N PRO A 4 6.74 -38.71 -64.52
CA PRO A 4 7.05 -37.80 -63.40
C PRO A 4 6.39 -38.28 -62.07
N PHE A 5 6.94 -37.98 -60.89
CA PHE A 5 6.28 -38.32 -59.60
C PHE A 5 6.88 -37.47 -58.48
N LEU A 6 6.19 -36.84 -57.55
CA LEU A 6 4.80 -36.45 -57.35
C LEU A 6 4.92 -35.28 -56.36
N LEU A 7 4.27 -34.17 -56.66
CA LEU A 7 4.22 -32.97 -55.83
C LEU A 7 3.60 -33.30 -54.47
N GLN A 8 4.31 -33.10 -53.36
CA GLN A 8 3.70 -33.18 -52.03
C GLN A 8 3.95 -31.86 -51.27
N PHE A 9 3.08 -30.90 -51.57
CA PHE A 9 2.90 -29.65 -50.85
C PHE A 9 2.02 -29.97 -49.63
N ILE A 10 2.59 -29.97 -48.43
CA ILE A 10 1.80 -30.08 -47.19
C ILE A 10 1.36 -28.66 -46.83
N ILE A 11 0.14 -28.33 -47.26
CA ILE A 11 -0.61 -27.14 -46.87
C ILE A 11 -1.10 -27.38 -45.43
N ILE A 12 -0.51 -26.69 -44.46
CA ILE A 12 -1.03 -26.62 -43.10
C ILE A 12 -2.09 -25.51 -43.07
N MET A 13 -3.35 -25.95 -43.14
CA MET A 13 -4.53 -25.13 -43.03
C MET A 13 -4.95 -25.06 -41.55
N PHE A 14 -4.44 -24.06 -40.81
CA PHE A 14 -5.01 -23.72 -39.51
C PHE A 14 -6.14 -22.70 -39.71
N VAL A 15 -7.36 -23.22 -39.86
CA VAL A 15 -8.58 -22.44 -39.65
C VAL A 15 -8.98 -22.65 -38.19
N LEU A 16 -8.81 -21.62 -37.37
CA LEU A 16 -9.62 -21.43 -36.16
C LEU A 16 -10.25 -20.04 -36.25
N THR A 17 -11.45 -20.04 -36.80
CA THR A 17 -12.43 -18.99 -36.60
C THR A 17 -12.95 -19.07 -35.16
N SER A 18 -12.76 -18.01 -34.37
CA SER A 18 -13.65 -17.72 -33.23
C SER A 18 -14.28 -16.37 -33.47
N CYS A 19 -15.58 -16.41 -33.74
CA CYS A 19 -16.46 -15.27 -33.90
C CYS A 19 -17.05 -14.95 -32.52
N ALA A 20 -17.00 -13.69 -32.09
CA ALA A 20 -18.12 -12.99 -31.46
C ALA A 20 -17.61 -11.69 -30.84
N SER A 21 -17.95 -10.58 -31.49
CA SER A 21 -17.92 -9.25 -30.90
C SER A 21 -18.95 -9.18 -29.77
N SER A 22 -18.50 -8.93 -28.55
CA SER A 22 -19.34 -8.37 -27.49
C SER A 22 -19.13 -6.86 -27.46
N THR A 23 -20.20 -6.16 -27.80
CA THR A 23 -20.46 -4.75 -27.52
C THR A 23 -20.10 -4.41 -26.07
N LEU A 24 -19.28 -3.37 -25.87
CA LEU A 24 -19.12 -2.72 -24.58
C LEU A 24 -20.14 -1.59 -24.50
N ASP A 25 -21.36 -1.93 -24.11
CA ASP A 25 -22.27 -0.97 -23.48
C ASP A 25 -21.93 -0.89 -21.99
N GLY A 26 -22.13 0.32 -21.45
CA GLY A 26 -21.81 0.68 -20.08
C GLY A 26 -22.69 0.01 -19.02
N GLU A 27 -22.44 0.46 -17.79
CA GLU A 27 -22.82 -0.12 -16.50
C GLU A 27 -21.88 -1.23 -16.03
N ASN A 28 -20.95 -0.85 -15.16
CA ASN A 28 -20.58 -1.67 -14.02
C ASN A 28 -20.24 -0.70 -12.87
N GLY A 29 -21.26 -0.38 -12.08
CA GLY A 29 -21.03 -0.05 -10.68
C GLY A 29 -20.21 -1.20 -10.10
N ALA A 30 -19.05 -0.88 -9.58
CA ALA A 30 -18.12 -1.86 -9.05
C ALA A 30 -18.78 -2.53 -7.82
N ASP A 31 -19.44 -3.67 -8.04
CA ASP A 31 -19.72 -4.63 -6.98
C ASP A 31 -18.39 -5.30 -6.61
N LEU A 32 -17.54 -4.54 -5.92
CA LEU A 32 -16.39 -5.08 -5.22
C LEU A 32 -16.92 -5.53 -3.86
N THR A 33 -17.45 -6.75 -3.80
CA THR A 33 -17.62 -7.45 -2.53
C THR A 33 -16.21 -7.68 -1.95
N TYR A 34 -15.68 -6.67 -1.28
CA TYR A 34 -14.41 -6.78 -0.58
C TYR A 34 -14.67 -7.49 0.75
N GLU A 35 -14.01 -8.63 0.94
CA GLU A 35 -14.03 -9.36 2.20
C GLU A 35 -13.18 -8.61 3.24
N PRO A 36 -13.78 -8.05 4.31
CA PRO A 36 -13.06 -7.28 5.30
C PRO A 36 -11.93 -8.10 5.95
N LEU A 37 -10.76 -7.49 6.16
CA LEU A 37 -9.64 -8.16 6.84
C LEU A 37 -9.97 -8.35 8.33
N ASN A 38 -10.81 -7.48 8.89
CA ASN A 38 -11.17 -7.42 10.31
C ASN A 38 -9.93 -7.42 11.21
N ARG A 39 -8.91 -6.69 10.81
CA ARG A 39 -7.59 -6.64 11.44
C ARG A 39 -7.29 -5.20 11.83
N GLN A 40 -7.52 -4.89 13.11
CA GLN A 40 -7.20 -3.57 13.68
C GLN A 40 -5.70 -3.40 13.99
N ARG A 41 -4.98 -4.52 14.16
CA ARG A 41 -3.57 -4.54 14.50
C ARG A 41 -2.86 -5.57 13.64
N ALA A 42 -1.74 -5.17 13.07
CA ALA A 42 -0.79 -6.05 12.42
C ALA A 42 0.58 -5.86 13.05
N GLU A 43 1.32 -6.95 13.21
CA GLU A 43 2.67 -6.97 13.77
C GLU A 43 3.53 -7.87 12.89
N VAL A 44 4.70 -7.37 12.50
CA VAL A 44 5.64 -8.07 11.62
C VAL A 44 7.04 -7.92 12.21
N THR A 45 7.74 -9.04 12.34
CA THR A 45 9.14 -9.08 12.77
C THR A 45 10.02 -9.37 11.58
N GLU A 46 11.02 -8.53 11.35
CA GLU A 46 12.01 -8.69 10.29
C GLU A 46 13.40 -8.32 10.84
N GLY A 47 14.31 -9.30 10.89
CA GLY A 47 15.58 -9.16 11.57
C GLY A 47 15.41 -8.78 13.04
N ASP A 48 16.12 -7.74 13.46
CA ASP A 48 16.09 -7.20 14.82
C ASP A 48 14.97 -6.15 15.03
N PHE A 49 13.98 -6.08 14.14
CA PHE A 49 12.95 -5.05 14.16
C PHE A 49 11.55 -5.64 14.25
N VAL A 50 10.72 -5.03 15.10
CA VAL A 50 9.28 -5.32 15.18
C VAL A 50 8.51 -4.08 14.72
N TYR A 51 7.79 -4.22 13.61
CA TYR A 51 6.90 -3.21 13.07
C TYR A 51 5.46 -3.50 13.46
N ARG A 52 4.73 -2.46 13.89
CA ARG A 52 3.30 -2.55 14.22
C ARG A 52 2.52 -1.46 13.50
N LEU A 53 1.37 -1.84 12.99
CA LEU A 53 0.39 -0.94 12.38
C LEU A 53 -0.94 -1.13 13.10
N VAL A 54 -1.52 -0.04 13.61
CA VAL A 54 -2.68 -0.10 14.51
C VAL A 54 -3.70 0.98 14.16
N THR A 55 -4.96 0.57 14.11
CA THR A 55 -6.13 1.44 14.27
C THR A 55 -6.82 1.07 15.58
N GLU A 56 -7.26 2.05 16.38
CA GLU A 56 -7.86 1.77 17.69
C GLU A 56 -9.22 1.06 17.62
N LYS A 57 -9.97 1.26 16.53
CA LYS A 57 -11.30 0.72 16.32
C LYS A 57 -11.44 0.09 14.94
N PRO A 58 -12.30 -0.94 14.79
CA PRO A 58 -12.64 -1.48 13.48
C PRO A 58 -13.61 -0.56 12.73
N GLU A 59 -14.32 0.30 13.46
CA GLU A 59 -15.38 1.14 12.95
C GLU A 59 -15.39 2.48 13.71
N TYR A 60 -15.55 3.56 12.96
CA TYR A 60 -15.65 4.94 13.42
C TYR A 60 -16.90 5.59 12.83
N ARG A 61 -17.43 6.64 13.45
CA ARG A 61 -18.47 7.48 12.85
C ARG A 61 -17.86 8.57 11.97
N GLU A 62 -18.60 9.03 10.97
CA GLU A 62 -18.16 10.16 10.15
C GLU A 62 -17.96 11.41 11.03
N GLY A 63 -16.81 12.06 10.88
CA GLY A 63 -16.39 13.18 11.73
C GLY A 63 -15.77 12.77 13.08
N GLU A 64 -15.78 11.48 13.43
CA GLU A 64 -14.98 10.96 14.54
C GLU A 64 -13.49 10.93 14.13
N PRO A 65 -12.57 11.37 15.01
CA PRO A 65 -11.14 11.20 14.76
C PRO A 65 -10.77 9.71 14.64
N VAL A 66 -10.26 9.33 13.47
CA VAL A 66 -9.66 8.01 13.26
C VAL A 66 -8.28 8.00 13.89
N ILE A 67 -8.06 7.10 14.86
CA ILE A 67 -6.76 6.92 15.49
C ILE A 67 -6.03 5.78 14.79
N LEU A 68 -5.06 6.15 13.96
CA LEU A 68 -4.21 5.27 13.16
C LEU A 68 -2.75 5.63 13.45
N TYR A 69 -1.92 4.65 13.75
CA TYR A 69 -0.51 4.87 14.04
C TYR A 69 0.35 3.66 13.69
N ALA A 70 1.65 3.90 13.59
CA ALA A 70 2.65 2.87 13.39
C ALA A 70 3.72 2.94 14.49
N GLU A 71 4.30 1.78 14.82
CA GLU A 71 5.41 1.66 15.75
C GLU A 71 6.55 0.85 15.14
N LEU A 72 7.78 1.22 15.49
CA LEU A 72 8.99 0.47 15.16
C LEU A 72 9.82 0.28 16.43
N GLU A 73 10.08 -0.97 16.77
CA GLU A 73 10.86 -1.36 17.94
C GLU A 73 12.12 -2.11 17.49
N TYR A 74 13.27 -1.73 18.06
CA TYR A 74 14.49 -2.52 17.95
C TYR A 74 14.56 -3.56 19.07
N VAL A 75 14.78 -4.81 18.71
CA VAL A 75 14.84 -5.97 19.63
C VAL A 75 16.16 -6.75 19.53
N GLY A 76 17.16 -6.20 18.85
CA GLY A 76 18.47 -6.85 18.68
C GLY A 76 19.37 -6.84 19.91
N ASP A 77 20.58 -7.36 19.74
CA ASP A 77 21.51 -7.61 20.85
C ASP A 77 22.17 -6.35 21.43
N LYS A 78 22.33 -5.29 20.62
CA LYS A 78 22.94 -4.01 21.05
C LYS A 78 21.95 -3.22 21.92
N GLU A 79 22.45 -2.26 22.70
CA GLU A 79 21.56 -1.38 23.49
C GLU A 79 20.74 -0.43 22.60
N GLU A 80 21.29 -0.05 21.45
CA GLU A 80 20.66 0.83 20.48
C GLU A 80 21.18 0.56 19.06
N VAL A 81 20.42 1.01 18.07
CA VAL A 81 20.79 1.03 16.66
C VAL A 81 20.39 2.36 16.04
N THR A 82 21.22 2.90 15.14
CA THR A 82 20.86 4.07 14.34
C THR A 82 20.32 3.62 13.00
N ILE A 83 19.08 4.01 12.70
CA ILE A 83 18.46 3.84 11.39
C ILE A 83 18.53 5.16 10.61
N TYR A 84 18.49 5.06 9.29
CA TYR A 84 18.45 6.18 8.38
C TYR A 84 17.24 6.05 7.45
N HIS A 85 16.48 7.12 7.29
CA HIS A 85 15.20 7.12 6.58
C HIS A 85 14.94 8.49 5.94
N ALA A 86 13.76 8.65 5.34
CA ALA A 86 13.30 9.90 4.75
C ALA A 86 12.91 10.92 5.84
N ALA A 87 11.85 11.71 5.65
CA ALA A 87 11.34 12.55 6.74
C ALA A 87 10.82 11.74 7.95
N SER A 88 10.35 10.52 7.69
CA SER A 88 9.90 9.53 8.66
C SER A 88 10.26 8.14 8.14
N PRO A 89 10.43 7.13 9.01
CA PRO A 89 10.53 5.74 8.57
C PRO A 89 9.16 5.18 8.16
N PHE A 90 8.05 5.87 8.46
CA PHE A 90 6.70 5.35 8.30
C PHE A 90 5.96 5.95 7.10
N TYR A 91 5.34 5.06 6.31
CA TYR A 91 4.39 5.42 5.27
C TYR A 91 3.02 4.83 5.56
N PHE A 92 1.97 5.58 5.23
CA PHE A 92 0.58 5.16 5.38
C PHE A 92 -0.21 5.29 4.06
N PRO A 93 0.17 4.59 2.99
CA PRO A 93 -0.66 4.54 1.78
C PRO A 93 -1.95 3.79 2.09
N MET A 94 -3.05 4.25 1.51
CA MET A 94 -4.37 3.67 1.80
C MET A 94 -5.19 3.50 0.54
N THR A 95 -6.15 2.59 0.59
CA THR A 95 -7.21 2.48 -0.42
C THR A 95 -8.57 2.54 0.28
N GLU A 96 -9.42 3.44 -0.19
CA GLU A 96 -10.85 3.46 0.12
C GLU A 96 -11.56 2.53 -0.86
N LYS A 97 -12.02 1.39 -0.38
CA LYS A 97 -12.52 0.28 -1.21
C LYS A 97 -13.97 0.45 -1.65
N THR A 98 -14.79 1.25 -0.97
CA THR A 98 -16.19 1.49 -1.36
C THR A 98 -16.27 2.21 -2.70
N ARG A 99 -15.36 3.16 -2.98
CA ARG A 99 -15.29 3.87 -4.27
C ARG A 99 -14.09 3.44 -5.12
N GLY A 100 -13.17 2.66 -4.56
CA GLY A 100 -11.95 2.24 -5.24
C GLY A 100 -10.89 3.34 -5.34
N TYR A 101 -10.91 4.31 -4.43
CA TYR A 101 -9.98 5.44 -4.44
C TYR A 101 -8.67 5.11 -3.74
N SER A 102 -7.56 5.45 -4.40
CA SER A 102 -6.23 5.43 -3.78
C SER A 102 -6.03 6.73 -3.00
N ILE A 103 -5.46 6.63 -1.80
CA ILE A 103 -5.04 7.77 -1.00
C ILE A 103 -3.52 7.68 -0.91
N GLU A 104 -2.86 8.44 -1.76
CA GLU A 104 -1.40 8.47 -1.82
C GLU A 104 -0.80 9.06 -0.54
N TYR A 105 0.39 8.59 -0.17
CA TYR A 105 1.13 9.12 0.96
C TYR A 105 2.42 9.77 0.48
N ASN A 106 2.41 11.10 0.42
CA ASN A 106 3.57 11.87 -0.02
C ASN A 106 4.49 12.12 1.17
N MET A 107 5.70 11.58 1.10
CA MET A 107 6.74 11.81 2.10
C MET A 107 7.85 12.68 1.51
N PRO A 108 8.22 13.80 2.16
CA PRO A 108 9.46 14.49 1.86
C PRO A 108 10.66 13.55 2.03
N GLN A 109 11.70 13.72 1.19
CA GLN A 109 12.86 12.83 1.16
C GLN A 109 14.18 13.48 1.63
N PRO A 110 14.24 14.28 2.72
CA PRO A 110 15.52 14.54 3.36
C PRO A 110 16.02 13.25 4.03
N LEU A 111 17.33 13.02 4.02
CA LEU A 111 17.93 11.93 4.77
C LEU A 111 17.98 12.31 6.27
N ILE A 112 17.28 11.57 7.10
CA ILE A 112 17.24 11.73 8.56
C ILE A 112 17.77 10.46 9.22
N SER A 113 18.46 10.60 10.35
CA SER A 113 18.83 9.48 11.20
C SER A 113 18.01 9.46 12.50
N THR A 114 17.79 8.27 13.04
CA THR A 114 17.08 8.09 14.31
C THR A 114 17.71 6.94 15.08
N THR A 115 18.03 7.17 16.35
CA THR A 115 18.55 6.14 17.26
C THR A 115 17.39 5.46 17.97
N LEU A 116 17.23 4.16 17.71
CA LEU A 116 16.26 3.30 18.38
C LEU A 116 16.94 2.64 19.57
N LYS A 117 16.34 2.78 20.76
CA LYS A 117 16.77 2.06 21.95
C LYS A 117 16.07 0.71 22.01
N ARG A 118 16.81 -0.31 22.44
CA ARG A 118 16.27 -1.66 22.55
C ARG A 118 15.08 -1.71 23.50
N GLY A 119 13.97 -2.25 23.02
CA GLY A 119 12.73 -2.39 23.80
C GLY A 119 11.91 -1.10 23.96
N GLU A 120 12.32 0.00 23.32
CA GLU A 120 11.59 1.27 23.34
C GLU A 120 11.08 1.58 21.92
N PRO A 121 9.80 1.30 21.62
CA PRO A 121 9.25 1.60 20.29
C PRO A 121 9.17 3.11 20.06
N ILE A 122 9.58 3.55 18.87
CA ILE A 122 9.14 4.85 18.34
C ILE A 122 7.75 4.69 17.76
N ARG A 123 6.95 5.76 17.83
CA ARG A 123 5.58 5.80 17.32
C ARG A 123 5.37 7.04 16.49
N GLU A 124 4.63 6.90 15.38
CA GLU A 124 4.11 8.01 14.61
C GLU A 124 2.62 7.81 14.35
N ASP A 125 1.84 8.85 14.65
CA ASP A 125 0.42 8.89 14.32
C ASP A 125 0.25 9.30 12.86
N TYR A 126 -0.71 8.67 12.17
CA TYR A 126 -1.09 9.07 10.82
C TYR A 126 -1.49 10.55 10.80
N SER A 127 -0.93 11.27 9.83
CA SER A 127 -1.35 12.62 9.49
C SER A 127 -1.94 12.65 8.09
N LYS A 128 -2.84 13.62 7.86
CA LYS A 128 -3.62 13.79 6.63
C LYS A 128 -2.75 13.60 5.39
N SER A 129 -3.16 12.68 4.51
CA SER A 129 -2.49 12.36 3.26
C SER A 129 -3.45 12.51 2.06
N GLY A 130 -3.03 12.04 0.89
CA GLY A 130 -3.75 12.18 -0.37
C GLY A 130 -3.33 13.41 -1.16
N GLY A 131 -3.67 13.39 -2.43
CA GLY A 131 -3.42 14.47 -3.39
C GLY A 131 -4.35 14.31 -4.58
N TYR A 132 -4.59 15.42 -5.28
CA TYR A 132 -5.37 15.41 -6.51
C TYR A 132 -4.78 16.40 -7.51
N SER A 133 -4.97 16.13 -8.80
CA SER A 133 -4.74 17.04 -9.91
C SER A 133 -6.05 17.73 -10.33
N GLN A 134 -5.95 18.84 -11.07
CA GLN A 134 -7.15 19.50 -11.63
C GLN A 134 -7.83 18.68 -12.74
N GLU A 135 -7.16 17.66 -13.26
CA GLU A 135 -7.64 16.79 -14.34
C GLU A 135 -8.30 15.52 -13.79
N ASP A 136 -8.18 15.27 -12.49
CA ASP A 136 -8.77 14.10 -11.84
C ASP A 136 -10.31 14.18 -11.83
N ASP A 137 -10.94 13.03 -11.61
CA ASP A 137 -12.39 12.93 -11.50
C ASP A 137 -12.93 13.89 -10.42
N PRO A 138 -13.98 14.70 -10.72
CA PRO A 138 -14.51 15.66 -9.76
C PRO A 138 -14.99 15.04 -8.43
N GLN A 139 -15.46 13.78 -8.44
CA GLN A 139 -15.89 13.08 -7.23
C GLN A 139 -14.67 12.67 -6.39
N TYR A 140 -13.59 12.21 -7.03
CA TYR A 140 -12.32 11.96 -6.34
C TYR A 140 -11.74 13.24 -5.72
N ILE A 141 -11.75 14.36 -6.45
CA ILE A 141 -11.32 15.66 -5.92
C ILE A 141 -12.16 16.06 -4.70
N ALA A 142 -13.48 15.90 -4.77
CA ALA A 142 -14.37 16.18 -3.64
C ALA A 142 -14.10 15.26 -2.44
N PHE A 143 -13.79 13.99 -2.69
CA PHE A 143 -13.41 13.03 -1.66
C PHE A 143 -12.13 13.43 -0.94
N ILE A 144 -11.05 13.78 -1.66
CA ILE A 144 -9.78 14.21 -1.05
C ILE A 144 -9.96 15.51 -0.26
N LYS A 145 -10.76 16.45 -0.76
CA LYS A 145 -11.10 17.67 0.00
C LYS A 145 -11.84 17.34 1.30
N LYS A 146 -12.83 16.44 1.26
CA LYS A 146 -13.54 16.00 2.47
C LYS A 146 -12.59 15.32 3.46
N LEU A 147 -11.68 14.49 2.97
CA LEU A 147 -10.61 13.87 3.77
C LEU A 147 -9.76 14.93 4.50
N TRP A 148 -9.37 15.99 3.80
CA TRP A 148 -8.56 17.07 4.37
C TRP A 148 -9.34 17.97 5.33
N ASP A 149 -10.59 18.29 5.03
CA ASP A 149 -11.37 19.27 5.80
C ASP A 149 -12.00 18.64 7.05
N SER A 150 -12.55 17.44 6.90
CA SER A 150 -13.40 16.80 7.92
C SER A 150 -12.90 15.43 8.40
N GLY A 151 -11.78 14.94 7.88
CA GLY A 151 -11.30 13.59 8.15
C GLY A 151 -11.96 12.56 7.23
N PHE A 152 -11.80 11.28 7.57
CA PHE A 152 -12.21 10.17 6.71
C PHE A 152 -13.71 10.21 6.39
N PRO A 153 -14.11 10.30 5.10
CA PRO A 153 -15.49 10.10 4.70
C PRO A 153 -16.03 8.71 5.06
N ALA A 154 -17.35 8.53 5.06
CA ALA A 154 -17.92 7.18 5.15
C ALA A 154 -17.39 6.27 4.03
N GLY A 155 -16.96 5.06 4.40
CA GLY A 155 -16.30 4.12 3.50
C GLY A 155 -15.56 3.01 4.24
N TYR A 156 -14.98 2.09 3.46
CA TYR A 156 -14.16 1.01 3.97
C TYR A 156 -12.70 1.20 3.54
N TYR A 157 -11.80 1.22 4.50
CA TYR A 157 -10.41 1.63 4.32
C TYR A 157 -9.46 0.48 4.60
N VAL A 158 -8.50 0.31 3.70
CA VAL A 158 -7.37 -0.61 3.88
C VAL A 158 -6.09 0.22 3.93
N VAL A 159 -5.31 0.07 5.00
CA VAL A 159 -4.04 0.77 5.20
C VAL A 159 -2.91 -0.21 4.95
N GLY A 160 -2.03 0.10 3.99
CA GLY A 160 -0.83 -0.68 3.70
C GLY A 160 0.41 -0.05 4.32
N GLY A 161 0.52 -0.04 5.64
CA GLY A 161 1.63 0.60 6.34
C GLY A 161 3.00 0.01 5.96
N VAL A 162 4.00 0.88 5.84
CA VAL A 162 5.38 0.51 5.54
C VAL A 162 6.32 1.18 6.54
N ALA A 163 7.26 0.41 7.09
CA ALA A 163 8.49 0.94 7.68
C ALA A 163 9.64 0.76 6.69
N GLU A 164 10.27 1.85 6.27
CA GLU A 164 11.37 1.85 5.30
C GLU A 164 12.56 2.67 5.82
N PHE A 165 13.70 2.01 5.97
CA PHE A 165 14.92 2.56 6.52
C PHE A 165 16.11 1.68 6.16
N TRP A 166 17.32 2.12 6.47
CA TRP A 166 18.53 1.30 6.39
C TRP A 166 19.41 1.49 7.62
N ILE A 167 20.29 0.53 7.87
CA ILE A 167 21.33 0.62 8.91
C ILE A 167 22.72 0.54 8.28
N GLU A 168 23.65 1.32 8.84
CA GLU A 168 25.05 1.29 8.44
C GLU A 168 25.72 0.05 9.04
N LEU A 169 26.46 -0.70 8.22
CA LEU A 169 27.26 -1.82 8.71
C LEU A 169 28.63 -1.33 9.18
N ASP A 170 29.08 -1.83 10.34
CA ASP A 170 30.33 -1.43 11.01
C ASP A 170 31.62 -1.73 10.19
N LYS A 171 31.50 -2.31 8.98
CA LYS A 171 32.63 -2.73 8.15
C LYS A 171 32.74 -1.87 6.89
N VAL A 172 33.90 -1.21 6.75
CA VAL A 172 34.27 -0.45 5.57
C VAL A 172 34.15 -1.33 4.31
N GLY A 173 33.33 -0.88 3.36
CA GLY A 173 33.11 -1.55 2.07
C GLY A 173 31.98 -2.58 2.04
N GLN A 174 31.17 -2.70 3.11
CA GLN A 174 29.89 -3.42 3.03
C GLN A 174 28.75 -2.46 2.66
N GLU A 175 27.78 -2.97 1.90
CA GLU A 175 26.54 -2.26 1.62
C GLU A 175 25.70 -2.15 2.90
N ASN A 176 24.93 -1.07 3.01
CA ASN A 176 23.99 -0.89 4.10
C ASN A 176 22.94 -2.01 4.07
N GLU A 177 22.42 -2.38 5.23
CA GLU A 177 21.28 -3.30 5.29
C GLU A 177 19.98 -2.49 5.20
N GLU A 178 19.22 -2.72 4.13
CA GLU A 178 17.96 -2.02 3.85
C GLU A 178 16.78 -2.84 4.36
N TYR A 179 15.80 -2.15 4.96
CA TYR A 179 14.58 -2.72 5.51
C TYR A 179 13.37 -2.08 4.85
N ARG A 180 12.41 -2.93 4.45
CA ARG A 180 11.09 -2.49 3.96
C ARG A 180 10.00 -3.40 4.50
N ILE A 181 9.67 -3.19 5.76
CA ILE A 181 8.71 -4.01 6.51
C ILE A 181 7.29 -3.51 6.20
N LYS A 182 6.39 -4.42 5.82
CA LYS A 182 5.01 -4.07 5.42
C LYS A 182 3.99 -4.73 6.31
N ALA A 183 2.93 -4.01 6.66
CA ALA A 183 1.78 -4.54 7.38
C ALA A 183 0.49 -3.99 6.78
N GLU A 184 -0.62 -4.70 6.98
CA GLU A 184 -1.93 -4.30 6.46
C GLU A 184 -2.98 -4.42 7.57
N ILE A 185 -3.83 -3.39 7.69
CA ILE A 185 -4.98 -3.33 8.59
C ILE A 185 -6.17 -2.73 7.84
N ASP A 186 -7.36 -2.84 8.41
CA ASP A 186 -8.57 -2.24 7.88
C ASP A 186 -9.46 -1.59 8.95
N PHE A 187 -10.28 -0.64 8.52
CA PHE A 187 -11.35 -0.05 9.32
C PHE A 187 -12.49 0.48 8.45
N ARG A 188 -13.63 0.75 9.08
CA ARG A 188 -14.79 1.38 8.46
C ARG A 188 -15.08 2.75 9.06
N VAL A 189 -15.63 3.62 8.24
CA VAL A 189 -16.30 4.84 8.69
C VAL A 189 -17.75 4.76 8.26
N VAL A 190 -18.66 4.89 9.23
CA VAL A 190 -20.11 4.84 9.03
C VAL A 190 -20.74 6.21 9.28
N GLU A 191 -21.90 6.48 8.70
CA GLU A 191 -22.65 7.73 8.89
C GLU A 191 -23.17 7.92 10.33
#